data_AF-A0A813UBF4-F1
#
_entry.id   AF-A0A813UBF4-F1
#
_cell.length_a   1.000
_cell.length_b   1.000
_cell.length_c   1.000
_cell.angle_alpha   90.00
_cell.angle_beta   90.00
_cell.angle_gamma   90.00
#
_symmetry.space_group_name_H-M   'P 1'
#
loop_
_entity.id
_entity.type
_entity.pdbx_description
1 polymer ?
#
loop_
_entity_poly.entity_id
_entity_poly.type
_entity_poly.pdbx_seq_one_letter_code
_entity_poly.pdbx_strand_id
1 'polypeptide(L)'
;MSSSKQHVILVTGANKGIGFEAIKKLLEEPSSSSNNLILLGSRDLKRGQDALLQLGSPSNVHVLQLDTSSEESIARATNEIKQKYGGQLDVLINNAAIASWNDTAETARDIFATNYYGIKIVNKYLFPLIRENGRVVNVSSGVGAWALHDMTDEIQKKYKSETLTEEEIDGLVKDFISAIATKTIDKIMPNTKLLGLCYSGSKTALTALTRVEARQWSGAKNVLVVSVCPGYCSTDLNNHGPGSRPPALGADSILYVVNTPKADLENGEFYQDGKKLPQSSACTMDLSTHKQHAEDKA
;
A
#
# COMPACT_ATOMS: atom_id res chain seq x y z
N MET A 1 18.73 16.55 -29.67
CA MET A 1 17.60 15.71 -29.24
C MET A 1 17.86 15.33 -27.79
N SER A 2 17.12 15.91 -26.84
CA SER A 2 17.22 15.48 -25.44
C SER A 2 16.67 14.05 -25.38
N SER A 3 17.52 13.06 -25.10
CA SER A 3 17.07 11.70 -24.78
C SER A 3 16.07 11.82 -23.63
N SER A 4 14.78 11.55 -23.88
CA SER A 4 13.76 11.56 -22.83
C SER A 4 14.20 10.65 -21.69
N LYS A 5 14.43 11.25 -20.51
CA LYS A 5 14.96 10.58 -19.32
C LYS A 5 14.09 9.35 -19.00
N GLN A 6 14.72 8.20 -18.77
CA GLN A 6 14.00 6.98 -18.41
C GLN A 6 13.32 7.17 -17.04
N HIS A 7 12.03 6.86 -16.98
CA HIS A 7 11.17 7.02 -15.81
C HIS A 7 11.01 5.65 -15.12
N VAL A 8 11.51 5.50 -13.90
CA VAL A 8 11.64 4.22 -13.21
C VAL A 8 10.51 4.05 -12.19
N ILE A 9 9.72 2.99 -12.36
CA ILE A 9 8.54 2.69 -11.53
C ILE A 9 8.77 1.35 -10.85
N LEU A 10 8.72 1.30 -9.52
CA LEU A 10 8.71 0.06 -8.76
C LEU A 10 7.31 -0.22 -8.22
N VAL A 11 6.78 -1.41 -8.48
CA VAL A 11 5.52 -1.90 -7.89
C VAL A 11 5.82 -3.12 -7.03
N THR A 12 5.58 -3.03 -5.72
CA THR A 12 5.80 -4.16 -4.80
C THR A 12 4.62 -5.15 -4.86
N GLY A 13 4.89 -6.45 -4.71
CA GLY A 13 3.83 -7.48 -4.73
C GLY A 13 3.05 -7.54 -6.05
N ALA A 14 3.73 -7.34 -7.17
CA ALA A 14 3.14 -7.16 -8.50
C ALA A 14 3.05 -8.45 -9.33
N ASN A 15 3.33 -9.61 -8.75
CA ASN A 15 3.24 -10.90 -9.46
C ASN A 15 1.79 -11.38 -9.67
N LYS A 16 0.80 -10.73 -9.07
CA LYS A 16 -0.64 -11.04 -9.23
C LYS A 16 -1.52 -9.88 -8.76
N GLY A 17 -2.83 -10.01 -8.94
CA GLY A 17 -3.83 -9.09 -8.39
C GLY A 17 -3.68 -7.66 -8.89
N ILE A 18 -3.91 -6.69 -8.02
CA ILE A 18 -3.93 -5.27 -8.39
C ILE A 18 -2.57 -4.77 -8.89
N GLY A 19 -1.46 -5.18 -8.26
CA GLY A 19 -0.12 -4.79 -8.69
C GLY A 19 0.24 -5.28 -10.10
N PHE A 20 -0.23 -6.49 -10.46
CA PHE A 20 -0.07 -7.02 -11.81
C PHE A 20 -0.87 -6.20 -12.85
N GLU A 21 -2.13 -5.90 -12.56
CA GLU A 21 -2.97 -5.06 -13.44
C GLU A 21 -2.44 -3.62 -13.56
N ALA A 22 -1.82 -3.08 -12.50
CA ALA A 22 -1.15 -1.78 -12.57
C ALA A 22 0.01 -1.79 -13.57
N ILE A 23 0.85 -2.83 -13.56
CA ILE A 23 1.92 -2.98 -14.56
C ILE A 23 1.33 -3.14 -15.96
N LYS A 24 0.30 -3.97 -16.11
CA LYS A 24 -0.37 -4.18 -17.41
C LYS A 24 -0.89 -2.86 -17.99
N LYS A 25 -1.57 -2.04 -17.19
CA LYS A 25 -2.06 -0.72 -17.63
C LYS A 25 -0.93 0.25 -17.95
N LEU A 26 0.14 0.28 -17.16
CA LEU A 26 1.33 1.10 -17.45
C LEU A 26 1.98 0.73 -18.80
N LEU A 27 1.80 -0.50 -19.29
CA LEU A 27 2.25 -0.93 -20.62
C LEU A 27 1.28 -0.55 -21.75
N GLU A 28 -0.01 -0.38 -21.45
CA GLU A 28 -1.07 -0.09 -22.43
C GLU A 28 -1.23 1.41 -22.74
N GLU A 29 -0.65 2.32 -21.94
CA GLU A 29 -0.84 3.76 -22.12
C GLU A 29 -0.32 4.27 -23.49
N PRO A 30 -1.20 4.87 -24.35
CA PRO A 30 -0.87 5.23 -25.74
C PRO A 30 0.25 6.26 -25.87
N SER A 31 0.48 7.04 -24.81
CA SER A 31 1.67 7.85 -24.62
C SER A 31 2.81 6.99 -24.05
N SER A 32 3.35 6.09 -24.88
CA SER A 32 4.74 5.61 -24.79
C SER A 32 5.78 6.75 -24.93
N SER A 33 5.33 8.00 -24.79
CA SER A 33 6.04 9.23 -24.44
C SER A 33 6.74 9.21 -23.07
N SER A 34 6.65 8.12 -22.30
CA SER A 34 7.58 7.89 -21.19
C SER A 34 8.36 6.61 -21.45
N ASN A 35 9.67 6.77 -21.60
CA ASN A 35 10.67 5.72 -21.54
C ASN A 35 10.59 5.07 -20.14
N ASN A 36 9.54 4.30 -19.85
CA ASN A 36 9.29 3.72 -18.54
C ASN A 36 10.13 2.44 -18.37
N LEU A 37 10.86 2.36 -17.27
CA LEU A 37 11.46 1.13 -16.76
C LEU A 37 10.64 0.67 -15.56
N ILE A 38 10.00 -0.49 -15.66
CA ILE A 38 9.12 -1.00 -14.61
C ILE A 38 9.82 -2.15 -13.88
N LEU A 39 9.91 -2.04 -12.56
CA LEU A 39 10.41 -3.07 -11.67
C LEU A 39 9.21 -3.81 -11.06
N LEU A 40 9.02 -5.06 -11.48
CA LEU A 40 7.99 -5.97 -10.96
C LEU A 40 8.52 -6.61 -9.68
N GLY A 41 8.14 -6.04 -8.54
CA GLY A 41 8.51 -6.55 -7.23
C GLY A 41 7.74 -7.83 -6.89
N SER A 42 8.45 -8.91 -6.54
CA SER A 42 7.85 -10.15 -6.05
C SER A 42 8.73 -10.77 -4.97
N ARG A 43 8.14 -11.26 -3.87
CA ARG A 43 8.89 -12.01 -2.86
C ARG A 43 9.45 -13.33 -3.40
N ASP A 44 8.71 -13.93 -4.33
CA ASP A 44 9.04 -15.18 -5.00
C ASP A 44 9.47 -14.90 -6.44
N LEU A 45 10.73 -15.17 -6.76
CA LEU A 45 11.30 -14.92 -8.07
C LEU A 45 10.59 -15.70 -9.18
N LYS A 46 10.20 -16.95 -8.92
CA LYS A 46 9.56 -17.80 -9.92
C LYS A 46 8.19 -17.25 -10.29
N ARG A 47 7.38 -16.89 -9.30
CA ARG A 47 6.07 -16.23 -9.52
C ARG A 47 6.22 -14.88 -10.22
N GLY A 48 7.28 -14.12 -9.91
CA GLY A 48 7.58 -12.88 -10.61
C GLY A 48 7.90 -13.10 -12.10
N GLN A 49 8.71 -14.11 -12.42
CA GLN A 49 9.03 -14.48 -13.81
C GLN A 49 7.80 -15.01 -14.56
N ASP A 50 6.97 -15.83 -13.91
CA ASP A 50 5.73 -16.32 -14.51
C ASP A 50 4.75 -15.17 -14.80
N ALA A 51 4.70 -14.16 -13.93
CA ALA A 51 3.94 -12.92 -14.20
C ALA A 51 4.52 -12.13 -15.38
N LEU A 52 5.85 -12.00 -15.48
CA LEU A 52 6.49 -11.34 -16.62
C LEU A 52 6.15 -12.05 -17.95
N LEU A 53 6.14 -13.38 -17.97
CA LEU A 53 5.72 -14.16 -19.14
C LEU A 53 4.25 -13.89 -19.51
N GLN A 54 3.35 -13.80 -18.53
CA GLN A 54 1.94 -13.46 -18.75
C GLN A 54 1.74 -12.06 -19.34
N LEU A 55 2.65 -11.12 -19.04
CA LEU A 55 2.67 -9.78 -19.64
C LEU A 55 3.25 -9.76 -21.07
N GLY A 56 3.71 -10.90 -21.60
CA GLY A 56 4.34 -11.00 -22.91
C GLY A 56 5.84 -10.70 -22.92
N SER A 57 6.50 -10.75 -21.76
CA SER A 57 7.94 -10.47 -21.60
C SER A 57 8.41 -9.13 -22.20
N PRO A 58 7.72 -8.02 -21.92
CA PRO A 58 8.13 -6.71 -22.41
C PRO A 58 9.54 -6.36 -21.95
N SER A 59 10.36 -5.82 -22.85
CA SER A 59 11.80 -5.57 -22.60
C SER A 59 12.08 -4.50 -21.54
N ASN A 60 11.08 -3.71 -21.17
CA ASN A 60 11.17 -2.64 -20.19
C ASN A 60 10.57 -3.00 -18.82
N VAL A 61 10.21 -4.26 -18.59
CA VAL A 61 9.77 -4.78 -17.28
C VAL A 61 10.79 -5.78 -16.77
N HIS A 62 11.30 -5.55 -15.56
CA HIS A 62 12.28 -6.43 -14.92
C HIS A 62 11.76 -6.93 -13.58
N VAL A 63 11.87 -8.24 -13.35
CA VAL A 63 11.52 -8.83 -12.05
C VAL A 63 12.58 -8.46 -11.03
N LEU A 64 12.14 -7.96 -9.88
CA LEU A 64 12.97 -7.63 -8.73
C LEU A 64 12.50 -8.47 -7.54
N GLN A 65 13.40 -9.28 -6.95
CA GLN A 65 13.03 -10.00 -5.73
C GLN A 65 12.90 -9.02 -4.56
N LEU A 66 11.70 -8.90 -4.00
CA LEU A 66 11.42 -7.98 -2.91
C LEU A 66 10.33 -8.56 -1.99
N ASP A 67 10.77 -9.09 -0.85
CA ASP A 67 9.91 -9.41 0.28
C ASP A 67 9.89 -8.23 1.26
N THR A 68 8.74 -7.60 1.43
CA THR A 68 8.59 -6.43 2.30
C THR A 68 8.70 -6.77 3.79
N SER A 69 8.61 -8.04 4.17
CA SER A 69 8.76 -8.49 5.56
C SER A 69 10.22 -8.81 5.93
N SER A 70 11.15 -8.77 4.97
CA SER A 70 12.56 -9.09 5.15
C SER A 70 13.46 -7.89 4.85
N GLU A 71 14.03 -7.27 5.88
CA GLU A 71 14.98 -6.16 5.71
C GLU A 71 16.18 -6.55 4.84
N GLU A 72 16.66 -7.79 4.96
CA GLU A 72 17.72 -8.31 4.10
C GLU A 72 17.30 -8.35 2.62
N SER A 73 16.07 -8.78 2.33
CA SER A 73 15.52 -8.72 0.96
C SER A 73 15.41 -7.28 0.45
N ILE A 74 14.97 -6.35 1.29
CA ILE A 74 14.84 -4.92 0.96
C ILE A 74 16.22 -4.32 0.65
N ALA A 75 17.23 -4.63 1.47
CA ALA A 75 18.60 -4.18 1.27
C ALA A 75 19.19 -4.71 -0.04
N ARG A 76 18.99 -5.99 -0.36
CA ARG A 76 19.42 -6.60 -1.63
C ARG A 76 18.74 -5.93 -2.83
N ALA A 77 17.42 -5.75 -2.78
CA ALA A 77 16.65 -5.09 -3.84
C ALA A 77 17.12 -3.64 -4.06
N THR A 78 17.38 -2.90 -2.97
CA THR A 78 17.91 -1.53 -3.02
C THR A 78 19.27 -1.47 -3.70
N ASN A 79 20.17 -2.41 -3.38
CA ASN A 79 21.47 -2.50 -4.03
C ASN A 79 21.37 -2.88 -5.50
N GLU A 80 20.45 -3.78 -5.85
CA GLU A 80 20.18 -4.13 -7.25
C GLU A 80 19.67 -2.92 -8.05
N ILE A 81 18.77 -2.11 -7.48
CA ILE A 81 18.31 -0.85 -8.09
C ILE A 81 19.48 0.12 -8.34
N LYS A 82 20.38 0.25 -7.36
CA LYS A 82 21.59 1.08 -7.50
C LYS A 82 22.52 0.60 -8.61
N GLN A 83 22.75 -0.71 -8.69
CA GLN A 83 23.75 -1.29 -9.59
C GLN A 83 23.24 -1.48 -11.03
N LYS A 84 21.97 -1.88 -11.19
CA LYS A 84 21.42 -2.28 -12.49
C LYS A 84 20.46 -1.27 -13.11
N TYR A 85 19.79 -0.46 -12.28
CA TYR A 85 18.68 0.40 -12.73
C TYR A 85 18.95 1.89 -12.46
N GLY A 86 20.23 2.28 -12.35
CA GLY A 86 20.67 3.67 -12.22
C GLY A 86 20.45 4.30 -10.84
N GLY A 87 19.99 3.55 -9.85
CA GLY A 87 19.87 4.01 -8.46
C GLY A 87 18.87 5.13 -8.24
N GLN A 88 17.86 5.24 -9.12
CA GLN A 88 16.86 6.28 -9.05
C GLN A 88 15.47 5.70 -9.31
N LEU A 89 14.47 6.22 -8.59
CA LEU A 89 13.06 5.89 -8.74
C LEU A 89 12.28 7.19 -8.96
N ASP A 90 11.35 7.17 -9.91
CA ASP A 90 10.39 8.25 -10.10
C ASP A 90 9.07 7.94 -9.39
N VAL A 91 8.69 6.66 -9.33
CA VAL A 91 7.47 6.19 -8.65
C VAL A 91 7.76 4.91 -7.86
N LEU A 92 7.38 4.91 -6.58
CA LEU A 92 7.29 3.72 -5.74
C LEU A 92 5.82 3.45 -5.41
N ILE A 93 5.31 2.28 -5.80
CA ILE A 93 3.98 1.80 -5.45
C ILE A 93 4.11 0.66 -4.45
N ASN A 94 3.87 0.97 -3.18
CA ASN A 94 3.80 0.01 -2.08
C ASN A 94 2.46 -0.72 -2.11
N ASN A 95 2.33 -1.72 -3.00
CA ASN A 95 1.12 -2.52 -3.20
C ASN A 95 1.12 -3.82 -2.39
N ALA A 96 2.28 -4.39 -2.07
CA ALA A 96 2.38 -5.64 -1.31
C ALA A 96 1.63 -5.55 0.02
N ALA A 97 0.72 -6.51 0.25
CA ALA A 97 -0.01 -6.64 1.50
C ALA A 97 -0.48 -8.08 1.69
N ILE A 98 -0.73 -8.44 2.94
CA ILE A 98 -1.44 -9.67 3.32
C ILE A 98 -2.68 -9.31 4.14
N ALA A 99 -3.65 -10.22 4.17
CA ALA A 99 -4.82 -10.14 5.03
C ALA A 99 -5.14 -11.53 5.59
N SER A 100 -5.77 -11.53 6.76
CA SER A 100 -6.40 -12.69 7.37
C SER A 100 -7.62 -12.19 8.10
N TRP A 101 -8.66 -13.02 8.12
CA TRP A 101 -9.93 -12.74 8.77
C TRP A 101 -10.03 -13.37 10.16
N ASN A 102 -8.95 -14.02 10.61
CA ASN A 102 -8.81 -14.59 11.95
C ASN A 102 -7.96 -13.66 12.83
N ASP A 103 -8.58 -12.93 13.75
CA ASP A 103 -7.91 -11.92 14.57
C ASP A 103 -7.21 -12.54 15.80
N THR A 104 -6.06 -13.18 15.57
CA THR A 104 -5.17 -13.69 16.64
C THR A 104 -3.94 -12.81 16.85
N ALA A 105 -3.23 -13.02 17.97
CA ALA A 105 -1.97 -12.34 18.22
C ALA A 105 -0.89 -12.67 17.19
N GLU A 106 -0.80 -13.92 16.72
CA GLU A 106 0.14 -14.27 15.63
C GLU A 106 -0.24 -13.55 14.34
N THR A 107 -1.53 -13.59 13.97
CA THR A 107 -2.03 -12.91 12.77
C THR A 107 -1.77 -11.41 12.83
N ALA A 108 -1.97 -10.78 13.98
CA ALA A 108 -1.66 -9.38 14.18
C ALA A 108 -0.17 -9.10 13.90
N ARG A 109 0.74 -9.88 14.47
CA ARG A 109 2.19 -9.71 14.25
C ARG A 109 2.55 -9.84 12.77
N ASP A 110 2.05 -10.86 12.08
CA ASP A 110 2.37 -11.10 10.66
C ASP A 110 1.83 -10.00 9.75
N ILE A 111 0.57 -9.58 9.97
CA ILE A 111 -0.06 -8.52 9.19
C ILE A 111 0.64 -7.19 9.41
N PHE A 112 0.91 -6.78 10.66
CA PHE A 112 1.60 -5.52 10.92
C PHE A 112 3.07 -5.56 10.46
N ALA A 113 3.74 -6.71 10.56
CA ALA A 113 5.09 -6.90 10.03
C ALA A 113 5.15 -6.65 8.52
N THR A 114 4.15 -7.11 7.76
CA THR A 114 4.12 -6.94 6.29
C THR A 114 3.55 -5.59 5.86
N ASN A 115 2.37 -5.22 6.38
CA ASN A 115 1.55 -4.12 5.85
C ASN A 115 1.94 -2.74 6.40
N TYR A 116 2.65 -2.70 7.53
CA TYR A 116 3.06 -1.46 8.18
C TYR A 116 4.58 -1.39 8.36
N TYR A 117 5.17 -2.23 9.23
CA TYR A 117 6.61 -2.19 9.51
C TYR A 117 7.45 -2.47 8.27
N GLY A 118 7.03 -3.44 7.46
CA GLY A 118 7.69 -3.76 6.20
C GLY A 118 7.71 -2.58 5.24
N ILE A 119 6.58 -1.88 5.09
CA ILE A 119 6.49 -0.69 4.24
C ILE A 119 7.35 0.45 4.80
N LYS A 120 7.34 0.68 6.11
CA LYS A 120 8.23 1.64 6.78
C LYS A 120 9.70 1.36 6.48
N ILE A 121 10.13 0.10 6.50
CA ILE A 121 11.50 -0.30 6.16
C ILE A 121 11.77 -0.11 4.66
N VAL A 122 10.87 -0.57 3.77
CA VAL A 122 10.98 -0.34 2.31
C VAL A 122 11.21 1.14 2.03
N ASN A 123 10.39 1.99 2.63
CA ASN A 123 10.43 3.44 2.48
C ASN A 123 11.76 4.02 2.98
N LYS A 124 12.22 3.63 4.17
CA LYS A 124 13.53 4.04 4.71
C LYS A 124 14.68 3.77 3.73
N TYR A 125 14.65 2.65 3.02
CA TYR A 125 15.71 2.27 2.07
C TYR A 125 15.53 2.93 0.70
N LEU A 126 14.30 3.13 0.24
CA LEU A 126 14.01 3.57 -1.13
C LEU A 126 13.77 5.08 -1.28
N PHE A 127 13.29 5.79 -0.26
CA PHE A 127 13.15 7.26 -0.30
C PHE A 127 14.46 7.99 -0.70
N PRO A 128 15.65 7.56 -0.26
CA PRO A 128 16.91 8.11 -0.75
C PRO A 128 17.08 7.99 -2.27
N LEU A 129 16.49 6.98 -2.91
CA LEU A 129 16.52 6.78 -4.37
C LEU A 129 15.41 7.51 -5.12
N ILE A 130 14.35 7.97 -4.43
CA ILE A 130 13.28 8.75 -5.06
C ILE A 130 13.86 10.07 -5.56
N ARG A 131 13.61 10.38 -6.84
CA ARG A 131 14.04 11.61 -7.50
C ARG A 131 13.31 12.83 -6.95
N GLU A 132 13.86 14.00 -7.24
CA GLU A 132 13.14 15.25 -7.05
C GLU A 132 11.82 15.22 -7.84
N ASN A 133 10.73 15.66 -7.22
CA ASN A 133 9.37 15.59 -7.73
C ASN A 133 8.83 14.16 -7.96
N GLY A 134 9.50 13.14 -7.41
CA GLY A 134 9.05 11.76 -7.46
C GLY A 134 7.80 11.49 -6.61
N ARG A 135 7.27 10.28 -6.71
CA ARG A 135 6.02 9.85 -6.07
C ARG A 135 6.22 8.57 -5.25
N VAL A 136 5.58 8.51 -4.09
CA VAL A 136 5.39 7.31 -3.29
C VAL A 136 3.89 7.12 -3.07
N VAL A 137 3.38 5.94 -3.43
CA VAL A 137 1.98 5.57 -3.32
C VAL A 137 1.87 4.36 -2.40
N ASN A 138 1.30 4.58 -1.21
CA ASN A 138 1.01 3.51 -0.26
C ASN A 138 -0.40 2.98 -0.52
N VAL A 139 -0.53 1.73 -0.99
CA VAL A 139 -1.84 1.11 -1.24
C VAL A 139 -2.45 0.71 0.11
N SER A 140 -3.27 1.60 0.64
CA SER A 140 -4.02 1.42 1.88
C SER A 140 -5.38 0.78 1.61
N SER A 141 -6.40 1.08 2.41
CA SER A 141 -7.77 0.60 2.22
C SER A 141 -8.76 1.48 2.99
N GLY A 142 -9.99 1.61 2.47
CA GLY A 142 -11.09 2.28 3.15
C GLY A 142 -11.40 1.66 4.53
N VAL A 143 -11.14 0.36 4.71
CA VAL A 143 -11.33 -0.30 6.02
C VAL A 143 -10.44 0.28 7.12
N GLY A 144 -9.29 0.88 6.77
CA GLY A 144 -8.44 1.59 7.73
C GLY A 144 -9.08 2.88 8.23
N ALA A 145 -9.83 3.57 7.37
CA ALA A 145 -10.60 4.76 7.76
C ALA A 145 -11.83 4.37 8.61
N TRP A 146 -12.45 3.24 8.31
CA TRP A 146 -13.55 2.68 9.12
C TRP A 146 -13.07 2.24 10.50
N ALA A 147 -11.94 1.53 10.56
CA ALA A 147 -11.37 1.15 11.85
C ALA A 147 -11.01 2.37 12.69
N LEU A 148 -10.41 3.41 12.08
CA LEU A 148 -10.12 4.65 12.80
C LEU A 148 -11.39 5.32 13.33
N HIS A 149 -12.47 5.34 12.54
CA HIS A 149 -13.76 5.88 12.97
C HIS A 149 -14.36 5.13 14.17
N ASP A 150 -14.16 3.81 14.23
CA ASP A 150 -14.69 2.98 15.31
C ASP A 150 -13.77 2.91 16.54
N MET A 151 -12.60 3.55 16.50
CA MET A 151 -11.72 3.75 17.66
C MET A 151 -12.25 4.83 18.61
N THR A 152 -11.80 4.81 19.87
CA THR A 152 -12.14 5.87 20.84
C THR A 152 -11.67 7.26 20.39
N ASP A 153 -12.35 8.31 20.84
CA ASP A 153 -11.99 9.71 20.51
C ASP A 153 -10.53 10.04 20.86
N GLU A 154 -10.00 9.46 21.94
CA GLU A 154 -8.60 9.64 22.34
C GLU A 154 -7.64 9.09 21.27
N ILE A 155 -7.88 7.87 20.81
CA ILE A 155 -7.04 7.22 19.78
C ILE A 155 -7.21 7.93 18.44
N GLN A 156 -8.43 8.31 18.08
CA GLN A 156 -8.70 9.12 16.90
C GLN A 156 -7.92 10.44 16.93
N LYS A 157 -7.92 11.14 18.06
CA LYS A 157 -7.19 12.39 18.24
C LYS A 157 -5.69 12.20 18.05
N LYS A 158 -5.11 11.11 18.58
CA LYS A 158 -3.69 10.78 18.38
C LYS A 158 -3.38 10.56 16.90
N TYR A 159 -4.11 9.68 16.21
CA TYR A 159 -3.90 9.43 14.78
C TYR A 159 -4.15 10.67 13.91
N LYS A 160 -5.09 11.55 14.26
CA LYS A 160 -5.41 12.76 13.49
C LYS A 160 -4.46 13.93 13.78
N SER A 161 -3.59 13.83 14.78
CA SER A 161 -2.62 14.89 15.13
C SER A 161 -1.79 15.31 13.92
N GLU A 162 -1.59 16.63 13.75
CA GLU A 162 -0.74 17.20 12.70
C GLU A 162 0.76 16.96 12.98
N THR A 163 1.12 16.74 14.25
CA THR A 163 2.49 16.50 14.70
C THR A 163 2.81 15.04 14.95
N LEU A 164 1.89 14.12 14.59
CA LEU A 164 2.04 12.68 14.80
C LEU A 164 3.40 12.17 14.32
N THR A 165 4.17 11.46 15.13
CA THR A 165 5.46 10.90 14.72
C THR A 165 5.37 9.40 14.37
N GLU A 166 6.40 8.87 13.71
CA GLU A 166 6.46 7.43 13.43
C GLU A 166 6.54 6.60 14.72
N GLU A 167 7.22 7.11 15.74
CA GLU A 167 7.34 6.46 17.05
C GLU A 167 6.00 6.40 17.79
N GLU A 168 5.18 7.45 17.67
CA GLU A 168 3.83 7.46 18.22
C GLU A 168 2.92 6.45 17.50
N ILE A 169 3.02 6.34 16.18
CA ILE A 169 2.30 5.30 15.41
C ILE A 169 2.78 3.91 15.86
N ASP A 170 4.09 3.70 16.02
CA ASP A 170 4.63 2.43 16.50
C ASP A 170 4.09 2.08 17.90
N GLY A 171 3.92 3.07 18.78
CA GLY A 171 3.28 2.91 20.09
C GLY A 171 1.83 2.45 19.96
N LEU A 172 1.02 3.16 19.15
CA LEU A 172 -0.38 2.81 18.90
C LEU A 172 -0.54 1.42 18.30
N VAL A 173 0.35 1.02 17.39
CA VAL A 173 0.37 -0.32 16.80
C VAL A 173 0.71 -1.38 17.84
N LYS A 174 1.69 -1.15 18.71
CA LYS A 174 2.03 -2.07 19.80
C LYS A 174 0.87 -2.26 20.77
N ASP A 175 0.21 -1.17 21.15
CA ASP A 175 -0.96 -1.18 22.02
C ASP A 175 -2.12 -1.95 21.36
N PHE A 176 -2.34 -1.76 20.06
CA PHE A 176 -3.35 -2.50 19.29
C PHE A 176 -3.07 -4.01 19.27
N ILE A 177 -1.85 -4.42 18.93
CA ILE A 177 -1.44 -5.84 18.93
C ILE A 177 -1.58 -6.45 20.34
N SER A 178 -1.20 -5.70 21.38
CA SER A 178 -1.35 -6.11 22.78
C SER A 178 -2.82 -6.30 23.16
N ALA A 179 -3.70 -5.39 22.73
CA ALA A 179 -5.13 -5.48 22.97
C ALA A 179 -5.78 -6.68 22.27
N ILE A 180 -5.34 -7.03 21.05
CA ILE A 180 -5.75 -8.29 20.39
C ILE A 180 -5.29 -9.50 21.21
N ALA A 181 -4.01 -9.53 21.61
CA ALA A 181 -3.43 -10.66 22.35
C ALA A 181 -4.08 -10.88 23.73
N THR A 182 -4.50 -9.80 24.39
CA THR A 182 -5.12 -9.83 25.72
C THR A 182 -6.65 -9.81 25.69
N LYS A 183 -7.26 -9.83 24.49
CA LYS A 183 -8.72 -9.77 24.27
C LYS A 183 -9.38 -8.53 24.90
N THR A 184 -8.71 -7.40 24.83
CA THR A 184 -9.21 -6.09 25.33
C THR A 184 -9.35 -5.06 24.20
N ILE A 185 -9.60 -5.52 22.97
CA ILE A 185 -9.70 -4.64 21.80
C ILE A 185 -10.87 -3.66 21.89
N ASP A 186 -11.91 -3.99 22.65
CA ASP A 186 -13.04 -3.13 22.98
C ASP A 186 -12.63 -1.81 23.66
N LYS A 187 -11.50 -1.80 24.37
CA LYS A 187 -10.95 -0.56 24.97
C LYS A 187 -10.39 0.41 23.93
N ILE A 188 -10.00 -0.09 22.76
CA ILE A 188 -9.49 0.72 21.65
C ILE A 188 -10.61 0.98 20.63
N MET A 189 -11.41 -0.04 20.33
CA MET A 189 -12.48 -0.04 19.33
C MET A 189 -13.78 -0.58 19.94
N PRO A 190 -14.53 0.22 20.73
CA PRO A 190 -15.69 -0.25 21.48
C PRO A 190 -16.85 -0.73 20.59
N ASN A 191 -16.94 -0.24 19.35
CA ASN A 191 -17.98 -0.59 18.39
C ASN A 191 -17.51 -1.66 17.39
N THR A 192 -16.99 -2.79 17.88
CA THR A 192 -16.34 -3.82 17.04
C THR A 192 -17.33 -4.54 16.11
N LYS A 193 -17.64 -3.93 14.96
CA LYS A 193 -18.47 -4.54 13.92
C LYS A 193 -17.67 -5.04 12.71
N LEU A 194 -16.43 -4.59 12.58
CA LEU A 194 -15.53 -4.93 11.48
C LEU A 194 -14.93 -6.34 11.66
N LEU A 195 -14.82 -7.07 10.55
CA LEU A 195 -14.00 -8.28 10.45
C LEU A 195 -12.57 -7.90 10.06
N GLY A 196 -11.60 -8.74 10.43
CA GLY A 196 -10.19 -8.53 10.08
C GLY A 196 -9.66 -7.25 10.73
N LEU A 197 -9.80 -7.17 12.06
CA LEU A 197 -9.32 -6.05 12.88
C LEU A 197 -7.83 -5.83 12.70
N CYS A 198 -7.04 -6.90 12.60
CA CYS A 198 -5.60 -6.83 12.37
C CYS A 198 -5.28 -6.17 11.01
N TYR A 199 -5.97 -6.59 9.95
CA TYR A 199 -5.82 -5.98 8.63
C TYR A 199 -6.23 -4.51 8.66
N SER A 200 -7.38 -4.21 9.28
CA SER A 200 -7.93 -2.86 9.32
C SER A 200 -7.03 -1.90 10.10
N GLY A 201 -6.57 -2.31 11.29
CA GLY A 201 -5.61 -1.53 12.08
C GLY A 201 -4.28 -1.31 11.34
N SER A 202 -3.79 -2.30 10.59
CA SER A 202 -2.57 -2.14 9.77
C SER A 202 -2.73 -1.08 8.68
N LYS A 203 -3.94 -0.96 8.09
CA LYS A 203 -4.25 0.05 7.07
C LYS A 203 -4.49 1.42 7.68
N THR A 204 -5.04 1.50 8.89
CA THR A 204 -5.06 2.76 9.69
C THR A 204 -3.63 3.27 9.92
N ALA A 205 -2.73 2.39 10.38
CA ALA A 205 -1.33 2.75 10.62
C ALA A 205 -0.59 3.16 9.35
N LEU A 206 -0.82 2.47 8.23
CA LEU A 206 -0.22 2.80 6.93
C LEU A 206 -0.69 4.17 6.40
N THR A 207 -1.99 4.48 6.49
CA THR A 207 -2.50 5.80 6.11
C THR A 207 -1.94 6.92 7.01
N ALA A 208 -1.75 6.65 8.30
CA ALA A 208 -1.08 7.59 9.21
C ALA A 208 0.39 7.80 8.82
N LEU A 209 1.12 6.71 8.54
CA LEU A 209 2.52 6.75 8.10
C LEU A 209 2.70 7.61 6.85
N THR A 210 1.81 7.46 5.85
CA THR A 210 1.79 8.29 4.64
C THR A 210 1.84 9.79 4.96
N ARG A 211 1.09 10.26 5.97
CA ARG A 211 1.08 11.68 6.35
C ARG A 211 2.40 12.11 6.98
N VAL A 212 2.97 11.25 7.82
CA VAL A 212 4.25 11.52 8.47
C VAL A 212 5.36 11.61 7.42
N GLU A 213 5.43 10.62 6.53
CA GLU A 213 6.39 10.58 5.42
C GLU A 213 6.20 11.74 4.44
N ALA A 214 4.95 12.13 4.16
CA ALA A 214 4.66 13.29 3.33
C ALA A 214 5.30 14.57 3.89
N ARG A 215 5.21 14.79 5.21
CA ARG A 215 5.84 15.97 5.86
C ARG A 215 7.37 15.88 5.88
N GLN A 216 7.92 14.67 6.08
CA GLN A 216 9.36 14.46 6.09
C GLN A 216 9.99 14.67 4.71
N TRP A 217 9.32 14.23 3.64
CA TRP A 217 9.88 14.17 2.28
C TRP A 217 9.35 15.24 1.33
N SER A 218 8.40 16.08 1.75
CA SER A 218 7.92 17.25 0.99
C SER A 218 8.97 18.35 0.83
N GLY A 219 10.03 18.35 1.65
CA GLY A 219 11.09 19.36 1.65
C GLY A 219 12.00 19.31 0.42
N ALA A 220 13.30 19.11 0.61
CA ALA A 220 14.33 19.32 -0.42
C ALA A 220 14.15 18.54 -1.74
N LYS A 221 13.41 17.42 -1.75
CA LYS A 221 13.11 16.64 -2.95
C LYS A 221 11.71 16.88 -3.52
N ASN A 222 10.86 17.65 -2.83
CA ASN A 222 9.46 17.84 -3.21
C ASN A 222 8.77 16.51 -3.58
N VAL A 223 8.91 15.46 -2.75
CA VAL A 223 8.28 14.16 -3.03
C VAL A 223 6.78 14.24 -2.73
N LEU A 224 5.95 13.66 -3.60
CA LEU A 224 4.54 13.42 -3.32
C LEU A 224 4.39 12.05 -2.66
N VAL A 225 3.83 12.00 -1.46
CA VAL A 225 3.55 10.77 -0.72
C VAL A 225 2.06 10.74 -0.44
N VAL A 226 1.35 9.76 -1.00
CA VAL A 226 -0.12 9.64 -0.86
C VAL A 226 -0.49 8.20 -0.55
N SER A 227 -1.70 8.02 -0.02
CA SER A 227 -2.28 6.70 0.19
C SER A 227 -3.50 6.51 -0.70
N VAL A 228 -3.73 5.27 -1.16
CA VAL A 228 -4.83 4.96 -2.07
C VAL A 228 -5.59 3.73 -1.61
N CYS A 229 -6.92 3.79 -1.65
CA CYS A 229 -7.79 2.63 -1.58
C CYS A 229 -8.06 2.11 -3.00
N PRO A 230 -7.74 0.85 -3.33
CA PRO A 230 -8.06 0.26 -4.63
C PRO A 230 -9.52 -0.22 -4.71
N GLY A 231 -10.36 0.06 -3.70
CA GLY A 231 -11.71 -0.50 -3.57
C GLY A 231 -11.70 -2.02 -3.31
N TYR A 232 -12.89 -2.59 -3.15
CA TYR A 232 -13.07 -4.02 -2.89
C TYR A 232 -12.89 -4.83 -4.19
N CYS A 233 -11.67 -5.29 -4.48
CA CYS A 233 -11.33 -5.96 -5.74
C CYS A 233 -11.35 -7.50 -5.65
N SER A 234 -11.73 -8.15 -6.74
CA SER A 234 -11.79 -9.60 -6.89
C SER A 234 -10.39 -10.19 -7.04
N THR A 235 -9.74 -10.46 -5.90
CA THR A 235 -8.37 -11.01 -5.82
C THR A 235 -8.33 -12.14 -4.80
N ASP A 236 -7.25 -12.91 -4.79
CA ASP A 236 -6.99 -13.93 -3.76
C ASP A 236 -7.13 -13.38 -2.33
N LEU A 237 -6.71 -12.12 -2.08
CA LEU A 237 -6.80 -11.48 -0.76
C LEU A 237 -8.25 -11.40 -0.28
N ASN A 238 -9.18 -11.16 -1.20
CA ASN A 238 -10.62 -11.09 -0.93
C ASN A 238 -11.36 -12.39 -1.29
N ASN A 239 -10.62 -13.46 -1.62
CA ASN A 239 -11.16 -14.75 -2.05
C ASN A 239 -12.21 -14.64 -3.17
N HIS A 240 -12.05 -13.65 -4.06
CA HIS A 240 -13.01 -13.33 -5.11
C HIS A 240 -14.47 -13.17 -4.61
N GLY A 241 -14.64 -12.62 -3.40
CA GLY A 241 -15.95 -12.51 -2.74
C GLY A 241 -17.00 -11.68 -3.51
N PRO A 242 -18.29 -11.87 -3.19
CA PRO A 242 -19.41 -11.24 -3.90
C PRO A 242 -19.37 -9.71 -3.77
N GLY A 243 -19.78 -9.00 -4.82
CA GLY A 243 -19.75 -7.53 -4.87
C GLY A 243 -18.35 -6.94 -5.11
N SER A 244 -17.32 -7.78 -5.29
CA SER A 244 -15.99 -7.32 -5.64
C SER A 244 -15.90 -6.85 -7.10
N ARG A 245 -15.13 -5.79 -7.31
CA ARG A 245 -14.87 -5.21 -8.63
C ARG A 245 -13.65 -5.83 -9.31
N PRO A 246 -13.51 -5.74 -10.65
CA PRO A 246 -12.31 -6.21 -11.33
C PRO A 246 -11.02 -5.57 -10.77
N PRO A 247 -9.91 -6.33 -10.60
CA PRO A 247 -8.63 -5.78 -10.13
C PRO A 247 -8.09 -4.65 -11.00
N ALA A 248 -8.43 -4.64 -12.30
CA ALA A 248 -8.11 -3.54 -13.20
C ALA A 248 -8.66 -2.19 -12.72
N LEU A 249 -9.87 -2.12 -12.16
CA LEU A 249 -10.41 -0.88 -11.58
C LEU A 249 -9.66 -0.47 -10.30
N GLY A 250 -9.15 -1.43 -9.54
CA GLY A 250 -8.25 -1.15 -8.42
C GLY A 250 -6.93 -0.54 -8.88
N ALA A 251 -6.39 -1.05 -9.98
CA ALA A 251 -5.21 -0.48 -10.62
C ALA A 251 -5.46 0.94 -11.15
N ASP A 252 -6.63 1.22 -11.74
CA ASP A 252 -7.02 2.57 -12.17
C ASP A 252 -7.03 3.57 -11.00
N SER A 253 -7.53 3.16 -9.83
CA SER A 253 -7.50 4.00 -8.63
C SER A 253 -6.07 4.34 -8.17
N ILE A 254 -5.13 3.38 -8.27
CA ILE A 254 -3.71 3.59 -7.95
C ILE A 254 -3.06 4.50 -8.99
N LEU A 255 -3.27 4.21 -10.27
CA LEU A 255 -2.65 4.95 -11.36
C LEU A 255 -3.20 6.38 -11.48
N TYR A 256 -4.40 6.66 -10.98
CA TYR A 256 -4.90 8.04 -10.87
C TYR A 256 -3.88 8.95 -10.18
N VAL A 257 -3.40 8.60 -8.98
CA VAL A 257 -2.45 9.47 -8.24
C VAL A 257 -1.03 9.44 -8.83
N VAL A 258 -0.70 8.41 -9.61
CA VAL A 258 0.57 8.32 -10.35
C VAL A 258 0.56 9.30 -11.54
N ASN A 259 -0.55 9.34 -12.27
CA ASN A 259 -0.67 10.06 -13.53
C ASN A 259 -1.17 11.50 -13.37
N THR A 260 -1.87 11.79 -12.28
CA THR A 260 -2.38 13.14 -12.01
C THR A 260 -1.21 14.11 -11.77
N PRO A 261 -1.24 15.33 -12.35
CA PRO A 261 -0.27 16.37 -12.05
C PRO A 261 -0.20 16.61 -10.54
N LYS A 262 1.02 16.76 -10.02
CA LYS A 262 1.22 16.94 -8.58
C LYS A 262 0.44 18.13 -8.01
N ALA A 263 0.28 19.20 -8.78
CA ALA A 263 -0.45 20.40 -8.38
C ALA A 263 -1.95 20.15 -8.10
N ASP A 264 -2.51 19.06 -8.64
CA ASP A 264 -3.92 18.68 -8.48
C ASP A 264 -4.11 17.64 -7.36
N LEU A 265 -3.02 17.29 -6.65
CA LEU A 265 -3.01 16.37 -5.52
C LEU A 265 -2.52 17.08 -4.26
N GLU A 266 -3.10 16.70 -3.14
CA GLU A 266 -2.68 17.14 -1.80
C GLU A 266 -1.76 16.08 -1.20
N ASN A 267 -0.59 16.51 -0.73
CA ASN A 267 0.43 15.61 -0.19
C ASN A 267 0.00 15.07 1.18
N GLY A 268 0.24 13.78 1.44
CA GLY A 268 -0.15 13.11 2.68
C GLY A 268 -1.62 12.65 2.71
N GLU A 269 -2.40 12.93 1.67
CA GLU A 269 -3.82 12.62 1.65
C GLU A 269 -4.15 11.20 1.16
N PHE A 270 -5.41 10.82 1.39
CA PHE A 270 -5.96 9.51 1.07
C PHE A 270 -6.94 9.61 -0.10
N TYR A 271 -6.77 8.77 -1.11
CA TYR A 271 -7.55 8.83 -2.35
C TYR A 271 -8.24 7.50 -2.69
N GLN A 272 -9.34 7.58 -3.41
CA GLN A 272 -9.97 6.46 -4.09
C GLN A 272 -10.67 6.95 -5.36
N ASP A 273 -10.43 6.28 -6.49
CA ASP A 273 -11.15 6.52 -7.75
C ASP A 273 -11.21 8.02 -8.13
N GLY A 274 -10.08 8.72 -7.96
CA GLY A 274 -9.96 10.14 -8.28
C GLY A 274 -10.44 11.11 -7.21
N LYS A 275 -10.99 10.62 -6.09
CA LYS A 275 -11.55 11.46 -5.02
C LYS A 275 -10.69 11.41 -3.77
N LYS A 276 -10.44 12.57 -3.18
CA LYS A 276 -9.89 12.67 -1.83
C LYS A 276 -10.93 12.14 -0.83
N LEU A 277 -10.52 11.21 0.02
CA LEU A 277 -11.34 10.61 1.06
C LEU A 277 -10.86 11.06 2.44
N PRO A 278 -11.77 11.13 3.44
CA PRO A 278 -11.36 11.38 4.81
C PRO A 278 -10.56 10.19 5.36
N GLN A 279 -9.62 10.48 6.25
CA GLN A 279 -8.80 9.47 6.94
C GLN A 279 -9.59 8.64 7.96
N SER A 280 -10.79 9.09 8.33
CA SER A 280 -11.71 8.45 9.25
C SER A 280 -13.13 8.69 8.74
N SER A 281 -13.88 7.62 8.55
CA SER A 281 -15.26 7.65 8.07
C SER A 281 -16.02 6.42 8.55
N ALA A 282 -17.33 6.54 8.69
CA ALA A 282 -18.17 5.39 9.00
C ALA A 282 -18.11 4.35 7.87
N CYS A 283 -18.26 3.07 8.22
CA CYS A 283 -18.39 2.01 7.23
C CYS A 283 -19.61 2.25 6.33
N THR A 284 -19.39 2.22 5.02
CA THR A 284 -20.43 2.43 4.00
C THR A 284 -20.92 1.14 3.35
N MET A 285 -20.37 -0.01 3.74
CA MET A 285 -20.73 -1.32 3.19
C MET A 285 -21.65 -2.09 4.14
N ASP A 286 -22.56 -2.87 3.56
CA ASP A 286 -23.29 -3.89 4.31
C ASP A 286 -22.40 -5.13 4.52
N LEU A 287 -21.82 -5.23 5.70
CA LEU A 287 -20.89 -6.30 6.07
C LEU A 287 -21.60 -7.63 6.40
N SER A 288 -22.93 -7.66 6.47
CA SER A 288 -23.68 -8.89 6.82
C SER A 288 -23.49 -10.00 5.79
N THR A 289 -23.45 -9.65 4.51
CA THR A 289 -23.22 -10.58 3.39
C THR A 289 -21.77 -11.08 3.31
N HIS A 290 -20.82 -10.34 3.86
CA HIS A 290 -19.40 -10.68 3.86
C HIS A 290 -19.00 -11.60 5.02
N LYS A 291 -19.70 -11.54 6.17
CA LYS A 291 -19.51 -12.46 7.30
C LYS A 291 -19.74 -13.92 6.91
N GLN A 292 -20.84 -14.18 6.21
CA GLN A 292 -21.21 -15.53 5.80
C GLN A 292 -20.17 -16.15 4.86
N HIS A 293 -19.62 -15.37 3.93
CA HIS A 293 -18.59 -15.88 3.00
C HIS A 293 -17.22 -16.16 3.66
N ALA A 294 -16.88 -15.42 4.72
CA ALA A 294 -15.66 -15.63 5.48
C ALA A 294 -15.76 -16.86 6.41
N GLU A 295 -16.95 -17.07 7.00
CA GLU A 295 -17.24 -18.22 7.87
C GLU A 295 -17.37 -19.54 7.10
N ASP A 296 -17.96 -19.53 5.90
CA ASP A 296 -18.15 -20.74 5.05
C ASP A 296 -16.84 -21.34 4.50
N LYS A 297 -15.71 -20.63 4.66
CA LYS A 297 -14.42 -20.99 4.05
C LYS A 297 -13.22 -20.94 5.03
N ALA A 298 -13.47 -20.72 6.32
CA ALA A 298 -12.49 -20.84 7.40
C ALA A 298 -12.43 -22.29 7.93
#